data_AF-A0A444R0M3-F1
#
_entry.id   AF-A0A444R0M3-F1
#
_cell.length_a   1.000
_cell.length_b   1.000
_cell.length_c   1.000
_cell.angle_alpha   90.00
_cell.angle_beta   90.00
_cell.angle_gamma   90.00
#
_symmetry.space_group_name_H-M   'P 1'
#
loop_
_entity.id
_entity.type
_entity.pdbx_description
1 polymer ?
#
loop_
_entity_poly.entity_id
_entity_poly.type
_entity_poly.pdbx_seq_one_letter_code
_entity_poly.pdbx_strand_id
1 'polypeptide(L)'
;MSQQHTTQASGQGMLERVFKLREHGTTARTEVIAGFTTFLTMVYIVFVNPQILGVAGMDTSAVFVTTCLIAAFGSIMMGLFANLPVALAPAMGLNAFFAFV
;
A
#
# COMPACT_ATOMS: atom_id res chain seq x y z
N MET A 1 33.25 -22.56 -26.42
CA MET A 1 33.97 -21.40 -25.87
C MET A 1 33.06 -20.20 -26.15
N SER A 2 32.24 -19.69 -25.24
CA SER A 2 32.55 -19.24 -23.88
C SER A 2 31.34 -19.39 -22.97
N GLN A 3 31.53 -20.11 -21.87
CA GLN A 3 30.64 -20.19 -20.72
C GLN A 3 30.38 -18.80 -20.12
N GLN A 4 29.16 -18.52 -19.65
CA GLN A 4 28.87 -17.93 -18.33
C GLN A 4 27.37 -17.67 -18.14
N HIS A 5 26.63 -18.76 -17.92
CA HIS A 5 25.37 -18.72 -17.18
C HIS A 5 25.76 -18.52 -15.71
N THR A 6 25.93 -17.27 -15.27
CA THR A 6 26.33 -16.94 -13.90
C THR A 6 25.23 -17.33 -12.92
N THR A 7 25.42 -18.51 -12.33
CA THR A 7 25.27 -18.83 -10.91
C THR A 7 24.64 -17.74 -10.05
N GLN A 8 23.47 -18.01 -9.45
CA GLN A 8 23.27 -17.94 -8.00
C GLN A 8 22.13 -18.88 -7.58
N ALA A 9 22.50 -20.10 -7.19
CA ALA A 9 21.75 -20.85 -6.19
C ALA A 9 22.14 -20.28 -4.82
N SER A 10 21.32 -19.38 -4.29
CA SER A 10 21.42 -18.86 -2.92
C SER A 10 20.02 -18.94 -2.34
N GLY A 11 19.91 -19.52 -1.13
CA GLY A 11 18.68 -20.09 -0.58
C GLY A 11 17.42 -19.26 -0.83
N GLN A 12 16.33 -19.91 -1.26
CA GLN A 12 15.04 -19.27 -1.52
C GLN A 12 14.63 -18.43 -0.31
N GLY A 13 14.82 -17.11 -0.40
CA GLY A 13 14.42 -16.18 0.64
C GLY A 13 12.90 -16.22 0.81
N MET A 14 12.41 -15.96 2.03
CA MET A 14 10.98 -15.97 2.36
C MET A 14 10.14 -15.14 1.38
N LEU A 15 10.69 -14.01 0.90
CA LEU A 15 10.07 -13.13 -0.09
C LEU A 15 9.83 -13.82 -1.44
N GLU A 16 10.77 -14.63 -1.92
CA GLU A 16 10.63 -15.37 -3.18
C GLU A 16 9.55 -16.46 -3.07
N ARG A 17 9.46 -17.10 -1.89
CA ARG A 17 8.47 -18.17 -1.65
C ARG A 17 7.04 -17.65 -1.48
N VAL A 18 6.89 -16.46 -0.89
CA VAL A 18 5.58 -15.84 -0.65
C VAL A 18 5.14 -15.01 -1.86
N PHE A 19 5.96 -14.09 -2.35
CA PHE A 19 5.58 -13.12 -3.39
C PHE A 19 5.99 -13.51 -4.81
N LYS A 20 6.78 -14.58 -4.97
CA LYS A 20 7.18 -15.13 -6.29
C LYS A 20 7.77 -14.07 -7.22
N LEU A 21 8.68 -13.24 -6.70
CA LEU A 21 9.19 -12.05 -7.39
C LEU A 21 9.82 -12.40 -8.75
N ARG A 22 10.55 -13.51 -8.87
CA ARG A 22 11.11 -13.93 -10.17
C ARG A 22 10.06 -14.41 -11.15
N GLU A 23 8.98 -15.04 -10.69
CA GLU A 23 7.86 -15.46 -11.54
C GLU A 23 7.13 -14.23 -12.12
N HIS A 24 7.07 -13.14 -11.35
CA HIS A 24 6.56 -11.85 -11.79
C HIS A 24 7.59 -10.95 -12.50
N GLY A 25 8.86 -11.39 -12.63
CA GLY A 25 9.91 -10.62 -13.28
C GLY A 25 10.33 -9.34 -12.53
N THR A 26 10.10 -9.26 -11.22
CA THR A 26 10.38 -8.07 -10.40
C THR A 26 11.51 -8.31 -9.40
N THR A 27 11.96 -7.24 -8.73
CA THR A 27 12.98 -7.31 -7.68
C THR A 27 12.48 -6.60 -6.43
N ALA A 28 12.99 -6.97 -5.25
CA ALA A 28 12.63 -6.28 -4.00
C ALA A 28 12.86 -4.76 -4.05
N ARG A 29 13.91 -4.30 -4.75
CA ARG A 29 14.16 -2.87 -4.98
C ARG A 29 13.04 -2.23 -5.81
N THR A 30 12.62 -2.90 -6.88
CA THR A 30 11.53 -2.43 -7.75
C THR A 30 10.21 -2.34 -6.97
N GLU A 31 9.88 -3.35 -6.18
CA GLU A 31 8.66 -3.38 -5.35
C GLU A 31 8.63 -2.27 -4.30
N VAL A 32 9.76 -2.02 -3.63
CA VAL A 32 9.84 -0.93 -2.65
C VAL A 32 9.62 0.43 -3.32
N ILE A 33 10.21 0.66 -4.49
CA ILE A 33 10.01 1.90 -5.25
C ILE A 33 8.55 2.00 -5.71
N ALA A 34 7.98 0.92 -6.25
CA ALA A 34 6.58 0.89 -6.69
C ALA A 34 5.62 1.21 -5.54
N GLY A 35 5.80 0.57 -4.38
CA GLY A 35 5.01 0.85 -3.18
C GLY A 35 5.13 2.31 -2.71
N PHE A 36 6.34 2.87 -2.75
CA PHE A 36 6.55 4.28 -2.41
C PHE A 36 5.85 5.22 -3.41
N THR A 37 5.92 4.94 -4.71
CA THR A 37 5.21 5.69 -5.74
C THR A 37 3.70 5.63 -5.53
N THR A 38 3.14 4.44 -5.26
CA THR A 38 1.72 4.27 -4.95
C THR A 38 1.32 5.06 -3.71
N PHE A 39 2.12 5.00 -2.64
CA PHE A 39 1.89 5.78 -1.43
C PHE A 39 1.82 7.27 -1.73
N LEU A 40 2.82 7.82 -2.43
CA LEU A 40 2.84 9.25 -2.79
C LEU A 40 1.64 9.67 -3.64
N THR A 41 1.13 8.78 -4.48
CA THR A 41 -0.04 9.05 -5.32
C THR A 41 -1.34 9.18 -4.49
N MET A 42 -1.44 8.45 -3.38
CA MET A 42 -2.65 8.38 -2.55
C MET A 42 -2.56 9.19 -1.26
N VAL A 43 -1.37 9.65 -0.85
CA VAL A 43 -1.13 10.29 0.44
C VAL A 43 -2.00 11.51 0.70
N TYR A 44 -2.51 12.17 -0.34
CA TYR A 44 -3.43 13.31 -0.20
C TYR A 44 -4.66 12.96 0.65
N ILE A 45 -5.13 11.72 0.65
CA ILE A 45 -6.30 11.25 1.42
C ILE A 45 -6.08 11.45 2.93
N VAL A 46 -4.84 11.35 3.40
CA VAL A 46 -4.47 11.55 4.80
C VAL A 46 -4.79 12.99 5.26
N PHE A 47 -4.75 13.97 4.37
CA PHE A 47 -5.09 15.36 4.68
C PHE A 47 -6.54 15.71 4.34
N VAL A 48 -7.05 15.21 3.21
CA VAL A 48 -8.39 15.57 2.74
C VAL A 48 -9.48 14.88 3.58
N ASN A 49 -9.27 13.64 4.03
CA ASN A 49 -10.30 12.92 4.78
C ASN A 49 -10.65 13.60 6.13
N PRO A 50 -9.67 14.00 6.97
CA PRO A 50 -9.95 14.80 8.17
C PRO A 50 -10.64 16.13 7.88
N GLN A 51 -10.30 16.80 6.78
CA GLN A 51 -10.92 18.08 6.42
C GLN A 51 -12.39 17.92 6.07
N ILE A 52 -12.77 16.86 5.34
CA ILE A 52 -14.16 16.58 4.99
C ILE A 52 -14.96 16.18 6.24
N LEU A 53 -14.49 15.19 7.00
CA LEU A 53 -15.21 14.70 8.19
C LEU A 53 -15.21 15.72 9.33
N GLY A 54 -14.25 16.65 9.36
CA GLY A 54 -14.25 17.78 10.28
C GLY A 54 -15.45 18.72 10.08
N VAL A 55 -15.95 18.87 8.85
CA VAL A 55 -17.18 19.63 8.57
C VAL A 55 -18.40 18.96 9.22
N ALA A 56 -18.40 17.62 9.30
CA ALA A 56 -19.43 16.85 9.99
C ALA A 56 -19.33 16.92 11.53
N GLY A 57 -18.40 17.71 12.08
CA GLY A 57 -18.17 17.85 13.52
C GLY A 57 -17.28 16.78 14.14
N MET A 58 -16.59 15.96 13.33
CA MET A 58 -15.69 14.91 13.83
C MET A 58 -14.30 15.48 14.18
N ASP A 59 -13.63 14.89 15.17
CA ASP A 59 -12.27 15.31 15.54
C ASP A 59 -11.27 14.99 14.42
N THR A 60 -10.66 16.03 13.88
CA THR A 60 -9.76 15.93 12.72
C THR A 60 -8.47 15.15 13.03
N SER A 61 -7.97 15.26 14.27
CA SER A 61 -6.76 14.55 14.69
C SER A 61 -7.02 13.05 14.85
N ALA A 62 -8.17 12.67 15.41
CA ALA A 62 -8.60 11.29 15.53
C ALA A 62 -8.86 10.66 14.17
N VAL A 63 -9.51 11.38 13.25
CA VAL A 63 -9.77 10.90 11.88
C VAL A 63 -8.46 10.72 11.10
N PHE A 64 -7.50 11.63 11.26
CA PHE A 64 -6.17 11.53 10.64
C PHE A 64 -5.47 10.24 11.07
N VAL A 65 -5.36 10.02 12.39
CA VAL A 65 -4.68 8.83 12.94
C VAL A 65 -5.40 7.56 12.51
N THR A 66 -6.74 7.55 12.59
CA THR A 66 -7.56 6.41 12.19
C THR A 66 -7.39 6.08 10.70
N THR A 67 -7.37 7.10 9.84
CA THR A 67 -7.16 6.94 8.39
C THR A 67 -5.80 6.29 8.11
N CYS A 68 -4.74 6.80 8.73
CA CYS A 68 -3.39 6.24 8.58
C CYS A 68 -3.31 4.78 9.06
N LEU A 69 -3.89 4.47 10.23
CA LEU A 69 -3.86 3.13 10.80
C LEU A 69 -4.62 2.12 9.95
N ILE A 70 -5.84 2.46 9.52
CA ILE A 70 -6.67 1.56 8.70
C ILE A 70 -6.05 1.37 7.32
N ALA A 71 -5.54 2.44 6.68
CA ALA A 71 -4.90 2.34 5.37
C ALA A 71 -3.63 1.48 5.44
N ALA A 72 -2.79 1.67 6.46
CA ALA A 72 -1.60 0.85 6.67
C ALA A 72 -1.97 -0.61 6.93
N PHE A 73 -2.88 -0.85 7.88
CA PHE A 73 -3.31 -2.21 8.23
C PHE A 73 -3.96 -2.94 7.04
N GLY A 74 -4.86 -2.27 6.32
CA GLY A 74 -5.51 -2.82 5.13
C GLY A 74 -4.52 -3.14 4.02
N SER A 75 -3.60 -2.21 3.73
CA SER A 75 -2.58 -2.43 2.70
C SER A 75 -1.61 -3.57 3.08
N ILE A 76 -1.27 -3.71 4.36
CA ILE A 76 -0.46 -4.84 4.86
C ILE A 76 -1.21 -6.16 4.74
N MET A 77 -2.49 -6.19 5.13
CA MET A 77 -3.34 -7.37 5.00
C MET A 77 -3.44 -7.82 3.53
N MET A 78 -3.60 -6.86 2.61
CA MET A 78 -3.68 -7.13 1.18
C MET A 78 -2.39 -7.76 0.64
N GLY A 79 -1.23 -7.22 1.06
CA GLY A 79 0.07 -7.79 0.71
C GLY A 79 0.31 -9.18 1.30
N LEU A 80 -0.01 -9.40 2.57
CA LEU A 80 0.31 -10.65 3.27
C LEU A 80 -0.65 -11.80 2.95
N PHE A 81 -1.96 -11.52 2.89
CA PHE A 81 -2.99 -12.56 2.73
C PHE A 81 -3.42 -12.73 1.27
N ALA A 82 -3.63 -11.62 0.57
CA ALA A 82 -4.09 -11.67 -0.82
C ALA A 82 -2.93 -11.73 -1.82
N ASN A 83 -1.69 -11.45 -1.39
CA ASN A 83 -0.50 -11.43 -2.23
C ASN A 83 -0.69 -10.54 -3.49
N LEU A 84 -1.36 -9.41 -3.29
CA LEU A 84 -1.76 -8.47 -4.34
C LEU A 84 -1.15 -7.09 -4.05
N PRO A 85 -0.52 -6.43 -5.04
CA PRO A 85 0.11 -5.13 -4.87
C PRO A 85 -0.94 -3.99 -4.94
N VAL A 86 -1.90 -4.01 -4.02
CA VAL A 86 -3.00 -3.02 -3.97
C VAL A 86 -2.98 -2.28 -2.63
N ALA A 87 -2.83 -0.97 -2.69
CA ALA A 87 -2.97 -0.09 -1.53
C ALA A 87 -4.45 0.18 -1.25
N LEU A 88 -4.83 0.13 0.03
CA LEU A 88 -6.19 0.39 0.49
C LEU A 88 -6.26 1.73 1.21
N ALA A 89 -7.26 2.53 0.87
CA ALA A 89 -7.52 3.83 1.47
C ALA A 89 -9.04 4.09 1.56
N PRO A 90 -9.49 5.04 2.41
CA PRO A 90 -10.89 5.40 2.53
C PRO A 90 -11.52 5.86 1.20
N ALA A 91 -12.76 5.41 0.96
CA ALA A 91 -13.53 5.83 -0.22
C ALA A 91 -14.06 7.27 -0.05
N MET A 92 -13.50 8.21 -0.82
CA MET A 92 -13.80 9.64 -0.69
C MET A 92 -15.29 9.99 -0.95
N GLY A 93 -16.00 9.22 -1.77
CA GLY A 93 -17.41 9.49 -2.10
C GLY A 93 -18.37 9.31 -0.92
N LEU A 94 -18.18 8.26 -0.11
CA LEU A 94 -19.01 8.02 1.09
C LEU A 94 -18.76 9.08 2.17
N ASN A 95 -17.50 9.51 2.31
CA ASN A 95 -17.10 10.52 3.27
C ASN A 95 -17.75 11.87 2.96
N ALA A 96 -17.86 12.22 1.68
CA ALA A 96 -18.56 13.44 1.24
C ALA A 96 -20.08 13.35 1.47
N PHE A 97 -20.70 12.20 1.20
CA PHE A 97 -22.13 11.99 1.50
C PHE A 97 -22.42 12.20 2.98
N PHE A 98 -21.62 11.61 3.87
CA PHE A 98 -21.81 11.74 5.32
C PHE A 98 -21.60 13.17 5.84
N ALA A 99 -20.75 13.98 5.20
CA ALA A 99 -20.41 15.31 5.69
C ALA A 99 -21.34 16.43 5.18
N PHE A 100 -21.96 16.24 4.02
CA PHE A 100 -22.69 17.32 3.33
C PHE A 100 -24.18 17.04 3.09
N VAL A 101 -24.68 15.84 3.44
CA VAL A 101 -26.09 15.44 3.34
C VAL A 101 -26.63 15.18 4.73
#